data_AF-A0AAV9F8X8-F1
#
_entry.id   AF-A0AAV9F8X8-F1
#
_cell.length_a   1.000
_cell.length_b   1.000
_cell.length_c   1.000
_cell.angle_alpha   90.00
_cell.angle_beta   90.00
_cell.angle_gamma   90.00
#
_symmetry.space_group_name_H-M   'P 1'
#
loop_
_entity.id
_entity.type
_entity.pdbx_description
1 polymer ?
#
loop_
_entity_poly.entity_id
_entity_poly.type
_entity_poly.pdbx_seq_one_letter_code
_entity_poly.pdbx_strand_id
1 'polypeptide(L)'
;MKYVLVTGGVVSGLGKGVTASSIGVVLKACGLRVTSIKIDPYLNTDAGTMSPFEHGEVFVLDDGGEVDLDLGNYERFLDIKLTRDNNITTGKIYQSVIDKERRGDYLGKTVQVVPHITDAIQEWIERVAMIPVDGKEGPADVCVIELGGTIGDIESMPFIEALGQFSYRVGPGNFCLVHVSLVPVLNVVGEQKTKPTQHSVRGLRGLGLTPNILACRSTTALEENVKEKLSKFCHVPAANIITLYDVSNIWHIPLLLRDQKAHKAILKGLNLLGVAGEPVLEEWTCRAKTCDMLQDPVRIAMVGKYTGLSDAYLSVLKALLHASVACRRKLVVVWVAATDLEESTEIEAPDVHKAAWDQLEEANGILVPGGFGDRGVQGKILAAKYAREHNIPFLGICLGMQIAVIEFARSVLNMKDANSTEFDANTTNPCVIFMPEGSKTHMGGTMRLGSRRTYFQVPDCKSAKLYGNVKYVDERHRHRYEVNPDMITELENAGLSFVGKDESGRRMEILELRTHPYFVGVQFHPEFKSRPGKPSALFLGLIAASCGHLEAFLQNPIHVKMQTKNSLTNGMPTSKVYQNGIKNKHVNGSHNIYSNCNGVHA
;
A
#
# COMPACT_ATOMS: atom_id res chain seq x y z
N MET A 1 -21.01 -13.40 -12.77
CA MET A 1 -19.75 -12.67 -12.57
C MET A 1 -19.32 -12.05 -13.90
N LYS A 2 -18.83 -10.81 -13.88
CA LYS A 2 -18.21 -10.13 -15.03
C LYS A 2 -16.71 -9.93 -14.75
N TYR A 3 -15.87 -9.88 -15.78
CA TYR A 3 -14.42 -9.81 -15.63
C TYR A 3 -13.84 -8.63 -16.39
N VAL A 4 -13.05 -7.80 -15.71
CA VAL A 4 -12.21 -6.78 -16.34
C VAL A 4 -10.76 -7.21 -16.21
N LEU A 5 -10.12 -7.58 -17.33
CA LEU A 5 -8.70 -7.89 -17.35
C LEU A 5 -7.91 -6.61 -17.65
N VAL A 6 -6.89 -6.33 -16.83
CA VAL A 6 -5.93 -5.25 -17.02
C VAL A 6 -4.56 -5.85 -17.30
N THR A 7 -3.95 -5.53 -18.45
CA THR A 7 -2.63 -6.04 -18.84
C THR A 7 -1.62 -4.91 -19.03
N GLY A 8 -0.33 -5.23 -18.86
CA GLY A 8 0.79 -4.30 -19.08
C GLY A 8 1.39 -4.38 -20.47
N GLY A 9 1.71 -3.23 -21.04
CA GLY A 9 2.32 -3.15 -22.35
C GLY A 9 3.83 -3.20 -22.33
N VAL A 10 4.43 -2.01 -22.43
CA VAL A 10 5.82 -1.82 -22.91
C VAL A 10 6.87 -1.96 -21.82
N VAL A 11 6.56 -1.55 -20.59
CA VAL A 11 7.49 -1.56 -19.45
C VAL A 11 6.74 -1.92 -18.16
N SER A 12 7.47 -2.45 -17.17
CA SER A 12 7.01 -2.55 -15.79
C SER A 12 6.84 -1.15 -15.17
N GLY A 13 6.19 -1.04 -14.01
CA GLY A 13 6.06 0.26 -13.31
C GLY A 13 5.08 1.28 -13.90
N LEU A 14 4.37 0.99 -15.00
CA LEU A 14 3.43 1.94 -15.66
C LEU A 14 2.22 2.39 -14.82
N GLY A 15 2.03 1.85 -13.62
CA GLY A 15 0.85 2.11 -12.80
C GLY A 15 -0.34 1.22 -13.15
N LYS A 16 -0.09 -0.07 -13.45
CA LYS A 16 -1.14 -1.08 -13.67
C LYS A 16 -2.05 -1.22 -12.45
N GLY A 17 -1.48 -1.47 -11.27
CA GLY A 17 -2.23 -1.55 -10.01
C GLY A 17 -3.06 -0.30 -9.73
N VAL A 18 -2.52 0.91 -9.99
CA VAL A 18 -3.27 2.17 -9.86
C VAL A 18 -4.42 2.27 -10.87
N THR A 19 -4.20 1.84 -12.11
CA THR A 19 -5.23 1.85 -13.16
C THR A 19 -6.35 0.85 -12.85
N ALA A 20 -5.99 -0.38 -12.47
CA ALA A 20 -6.93 -1.44 -12.11
C ALA A 20 -7.75 -1.09 -10.87
N SER A 21 -7.10 -0.58 -9.81
CA SER A 21 -7.80 -0.12 -8.60
C SER A 21 -8.72 1.06 -8.90
N SER A 22 -8.29 2.01 -9.75
CA SER A 22 -9.12 3.14 -10.16
C SER A 22 -10.34 2.72 -10.99
N ILE A 23 -10.20 1.72 -11.88
CA ILE A 23 -11.34 1.11 -12.57
C ILE A 23 -12.33 0.55 -11.55
N GLY A 24 -11.83 -0.20 -10.55
CA GLY A 24 -12.68 -0.73 -9.49
C GLY A 24 -13.40 0.37 -8.70
N VAL A 25 -12.75 1.50 -8.41
CA VAL A 25 -13.37 2.66 -7.74
C VAL A 25 -14.51 3.23 -8.56
N VAL A 26 -14.31 3.43 -9.87
CA VAL A 26 -15.36 4.00 -10.72
C VAL A 26 -16.53 3.03 -10.87
N LEU A 27 -16.27 1.72 -11.02
CA LEU A 27 -17.33 0.71 -11.07
C LEU A 27 -18.10 0.60 -9.75
N LYS A 28 -17.41 0.69 -8.60
CA LYS A 28 -18.04 0.76 -7.28
C LYS A 28 -18.91 2.02 -7.15
N ALA A 29 -18.43 3.15 -7.67
CA ALA A 29 -19.19 4.41 -7.72
C ALA A 29 -20.43 4.34 -8.63
N CYS A 30 -20.45 3.44 -9.61
CA CYS A 30 -21.64 3.11 -10.41
C CYS A 30 -22.66 2.21 -9.69
N GLY A 31 -22.40 1.81 -8.44
CA GLY A 31 -23.28 0.95 -7.63
C GLY A 31 -22.99 -0.55 -7.73
N LEU A 32 -21.91 -0.97 -8.38
CA LEU A 32 -21.54 -2.37 -8.52
C LEU A 32 -20.67 -2.86 -7.36
N ARG A 33 -20.80 -4.12 -6.98
CA ARG A 33 -19.87 -4.80 -6.08
C ARG A 33 -18.65 -5.26 -6.86
N VAL A 34 -17.45 -4.96 -6.36
CA VAL A 34 -16.19 -5.23 -7.06
C VAL A 34 -15.28 -6.08 -6.17
N THR A 35 -14.67 -7.11 -6.77
CA THR A 35 -13.54 -7.86 -6.21
C THR A 35 -12.31 -7.70 -7.11
N SER A 36 -11.14 -8.12 -6.63
CA SER A 36 -9.90 -8.06 -7.40
C SER A 36 -9.07 -9.33 -7.28
N ILE A 37 -8.40 -9.68 -8.37
CA ILE A 37 -7.41 -10.76 -8.44
C ILE A 37 -6.15 -10.19 -9.08
N LYS A 38 -5.01 -10.39 -8.42
CA LYS A 38 -3.69 -10.07 -8.98
C LYS A 38 -3.02 -11.36 -9.41
N ILE A 39 -2.54 -11.37 -10.65
CA ILE A 39 -1.70 -12.43 -11.19
C ILE A 39 -0.26 -11.92 -11.20
N ASP A 40 0.62 -12.69 -10.59
CA ASP A 40 2.05 -12.47 -10.47
C ASP A 40 2.80 -13.57 -11.22
N PRO A 41 3.51 -13.23 -12.31
CA PRO A 41 4.18 -14.25 -13.10
C PRO A 41 5.47 -14.79 -12.45
N TYR A 42 5.91 -14.26 -11.30
CA TYR A 42 7.08 -14.78 -10.59
C TYR A 42 6.86 -16.19 -10.01
N LEU A 43 7.97 -16.91 -9.77
CA LEU A 43 7.96 -18.31 -9.33
C LEU A 43 7.70 -18.53 -7.84
N ASN A 44 7.98 -17.55 -6.97
CA ASN A 44 7.69 -17.69 -5.54
C ASN A 44 6.21 -17.99 -5.30
N THR A 45 5.90 -18.81 -4.31
CA THR A 45 4.51 -19.16 -3.94
C THR A 45 3.75 -18.00 -3.32
N ASP A 46 4.48 -17.10 -2.67
CA ASP A 46 4.03 -15.89 -2.00
C ASP A 46 5.18 -14.86 -1.95
N ALA A 47 4.88 -13.66 -1.47
CA ALA A 47 5.89 -12.59 -1.33
C ALA A 47 6.68 -12.66 -0.03
N GLY A 48 6.35 -13.58 0.90
CA GLY A 48 6.83 -13.55 2.29
C GLY A 48 8.35 -13.71 2.43
N THR A 49 8.98 -14.39 1.48
CA THR A 49 10.43 -14.65 1.46
C THR A 49 11.21 -13.63 0.64
N MET A 50 10.54 -12.69 -0.02
CA MET A 50 11.20 -11.70 -0.87
C MET A 50 11.85 -10.59 -0.03
N SER A 51 12.97 -10.08 -0.54
CA SER A 51 13.62 -8.90 0.03
C SER A 51 12.82 -7.65 -0.34
N PRO A 52 12.60 -6.71 0.61
CA PRO A 52 12.00 -5.42 0.29
C PRO A 52 12.77 -4.59 -0.75
N PHE A 53 14.04 -4.92 -1.00
CA PHE A 53 14.84 -4.28 -2.04
C PHE A 53 14.46 -4.67 -3.46
N GLU A 54 13.95 -5.89 -3.66
CA GLU A 54 13.72 -6.44 -5.00
C GLU A 54 12.28 -6.21 -5.45
N HIS A 55 11.32 -6.40 -4.54
CA HIS A 55 9.89 -6.42 -4.87
C HIS A 55 9.08 -5.36 -4.10
N GLY A 56 9.76 -4.51 -3.31
CA GLY A 56 9.10 -3.61 -2.38
C GLY A 56 8.55 -4.34 -1.15
N GLU A 57 7.75 -3.62 -0.37
CA GLU A 57 7.17 -4.11 0.87
C GLU A 57 6.25 -5.33 0.68
N VAL A 58 6.34 -6.31 1.59
CA VAL A 58 5.36 -7.41 1.68
C VAL A 58 4.07 -6.91 2.32
N PHE A 59 2.95 -7.02 1.60
CA PHE A 59 1.64 -6.67 2.15
C PHE A 59 1.01 -7.89 2.84
N VAL A 60 0.41 -7.68 4.01
CA VAL A 60 -0.21 -8.77 4.79
C VAL A 60 -1.73 -8.64 4.72
N LEU A 61 -2.43 -9.76 4.56
CA LEU A 61 -3.89 -9.85 4.52
C LEU A 61 -4.48 -10.33 5.85
N ASP A 62 -5.81 -10.21 6.01
CA ASP A 62 -6.51 -10.59 7.25
C ASP A 62 -6.35 -12.09 7.57
N ASP A 63 -6.29 -12.94 6.55
CA ASP A 63 -6.11 -14.39 6.66
C ASP A 63 -4.63 -14.81 6.82
N GLY A 64 -3.71 -13.85 6.92
CA GLY A 64 -2.27 -14.11 7.01
C GLY A 64 -1.61 -14.43 5.67
N GLY A 65 -2.24 -14.15 4.53
CA GLY A 65 -1.54 -14.15 3.25
C GLY A 65 -0.45 -13.08 3.21
N GLU A 66 0.77 -13.48 2.82
CA GLU A 66 1.87 -12.57 2.46
C GLU A 66 1.84 -12.37 0.95
N VAL A 67 1.51 -11.16 0.51
CA VAL A 67 1.19 -10.89 -0.90
C VAL A 67 1.94 -9.68 -1.40
N ASP A 68 1.92 -9.54 -2.72
CA ASP A 68 2.47 -8.38 -3.41
C ASP A 68 1.83 -7.06 -2.94
N LEU A 69 2.61 -5.99 -3.01
CA LEU A 69 2.27 -4.64 -2.63
C LEU A 69 1.05 -4.08 -3.37
N ASP A 70 0.82 -4.49 -4.63
CA ASP A 70 -0.33 -4.01 -5.41
C ASP A 70 -1.67 -4.45 -4.78
N LEU A 71 -1.71 -5.54 -4.01
CA LEU A 71 -2.92 -5.91 -3.27
C LEU A 71 -3.31 -4.87 -2.22
N GLY A 72 -2.31 -4.18 -1.65
CA GLY A 72 -2.55 -3.04 -0.78
C GLY A 72 -3.24 -1.88 -1.50
N ASN A 73 -2.97 -1.66 -2.79
CA ASN A 73 -3.66 -0.63 -3.57
C ASN A 73 -5.15 -0.96 -3.74
N TYR A 74 -5.49 -2.21 -4.04
CA TYR A 74 -6.87 -2.67 -4.17
C TYR A 74 -7.65 -2.50 -2.87
N GLU A 75 -7.11 -3.00 -1.75
CA GLU A 75 -7.77 -2.86 -0.45
C GLU A 75 -7.97 -1.39 -0.06
N ARG A 76 -6.98 -0.53 -0.31
CA ARG A 76 -7.04 0.91 0.02
C ARG A 76 -8.08 1.65 -0.79
N PHE A 77 -8.10 1.44 -2.11
CA PHE A 77 -8.96 2.18 -3.02
C PHE A 77 -10.40 1.68 -2.95
N LEU A 78 -10.60 0.37 -2.82
CA LEU A 78 -11.91 -0.26 -2.90
C LEU A 78 -12.58 -0.41 -1.54
N ASP A 79 -11.89 -0.21 -0.41
CA ASP A 79 -12.38 -0.49 0.94
C ASP A 79 -12.95 -1.92 1.03
N ILE A 80 -12.12 -2.90 0.62
CA ILE A 80 -12.40 -4.33 0.65
C ILE A 80 -11.32 -5.08 1.45
N LYS A 81 -11.58 -6.36 1.72
CA LYS A 81 -10.66 -7.29 2.38
C LYS A 81 -10.40 -8.47 1.46
N LEU A 82 -9.18 -8.56 0.96
CA LEU A 82 -8.76 -9.66 0.10
C LEU A 82 -8.24 -10.83 0.94
N THR A 83 -8.19 -12.00 0.31
CA THR A 83 -7.63 -13.23 0.88
C THR A 83 -6.36 -13.63 0.13
N ARG A 84 -5.56 -14.55 0.69
CA ARG A 84 -4.34 -15.08 0.06
C ARG A 84 -4.57 -15.67 -1.34
N ASP A 85 -5.81 -16.08 -1.63
CA ASP A 85 -6.20 -16.67 -2.90
C ASP A 85 -6.45 -15.62 -3.99
N ASN A 86 -6.68 -14.35 -3.61
CA ASN A 86 -6.77 -13.23 -4.56
C ASN A 86 -5.42 -12.88 -5.20
N ASN A 87 -4.32 -13.40 -4.65
CA ASN A 87 -3.00 -13.35 -5.26
C ASN A 87 -2.68 -14.71 -5.91
N ILE A 88 -2.52 -14.73 -7.23
CA ILE A 88 -2.15 -15.91 -8.01
C ILE A 88 -0.69 -15.74 -8.41
N THR A 89 0.17 -16.70 -8.06
CA THR A 89 1.56 -16.73 -8.52
C THR A 89 1.82 -17.96 -9.38
N THR A 90 2.87 -17.94 -10.20
CA THR A 90 3.29 -19.12 -10.96
C THR A 90 3.59 -20.28 -10.02
N GLY A 91 4.33 -20.04 -8.93
CA GLY A 91 4.64 -21.06 -7.93
C GLY A 91 3.41 -21.71 -7.31
N LYS A 92 2.39 -20.90 -6.97
CA LYS A 92 1.15 -21.39 -6.36
C LYS A 92 0.37 -22.31 -7.29
N ILE A 93 0.25 -21.95 -8.57
CA ILE A 93 -0.42 -22.77 -9.57
C ILE A 93 0.35 -24.06 -9.84
N TYR A 94 1.67 -23.95 -10.04
CA TYR A 94 2.52 -25.10 -10.34
C TYR A 94 2.54 -26.09 -9.18
N GLN A 95 2.66 -25.60 -7.93
CA GLN A 95 2.58 -26.44 -6.74
C GLN A 95 1.23 -27.19 -6.69
N SER A 96 0.12 -26.47 -6.87
CA SER A 96 -1.21 -27.08 -6.89
C SER A 96 -1.34 -28.18 -7.96
N VAL A 97 -0.80 -27.96 -9.16
CA VAL A 97 -0.89 -28.94 -10.25
C VAL A 97 0.03 -30.14 -10.01
N ILE A 98 1.23 -29.93 -9.49
CA ILE A 98 2.16 -30.99 -9.09
C ILE A 98 1.55 -31.85 -7.97
N ASP A 99 0.94 -31.22 -6.96
CA ASP A 99 0.29 -31.95 -5.87
C ASP A 99 -0.90 -32.79 -6.37
N LYS A 100 -1.70 -32.26 -7.32
CA LYS A 100 -2.77 -33.01 -8.00
C LYS A 100 -2.22 -34.21 -8.77
N GLU A 101 -1.08 -34.05 -9.45
CA GLU A 101 -0.40 -35.13 -10.16
C GLU A 101 0.05 -36.25 -9.20
N ARG A 102 0.70 -35.89 -8.10
CA ARG A 102 1.16 -36.88 -7.10
C ARG A 102 0.04 -37.62 -6.39
N ARG A 103 -1.14 -37.00 -6.25
CA ARG A 103 -2.34 -37.69 -5.71
C ARG A 103 -3.02 -38.62 -6.72
N GLY A 104 -2.67 -38.51 -8.01
CA GLY A 104 -3.29 -39.31 -9.08
C GLY A 104 -4.56 -38.69 -9.67
N ASP A 105 -4.81 -37.39 -9.44
CA ASP A 105 -6.05 -36.70 -9.88
C ASP A 105 -6.18 -36.68 -11.42
N TYR A 106 -5.08 -36.84 -12.16
CA TYR A 106 -5.05 -36.90 -13.63
C TYR A 106 -5.09 -38.33 -14.21
N LEU A 107 -5.39 -39.35 -13.39
CA LEU A 107 -5.56 -40.75 -13.81
C LEU A 107 -4.35 -41.32 -14.60
N GLY A 108 -3.14 -40.93 -14.22
CA GLY A 108 -1.89 -41.37 -14.85
C GLY A 108 -1.60 -40.76 -16.22
N LYS A 109 -2.40 -39.78 -16.68
CA LYS A 109 -2.12 -39.04 -17.92
C LYS A 109 -0.96 -38.06 -17.72
N THR A 110 -0.22 -37.79 -18.80
CA THR A 110 0.85 -36.79 -18.81
C THR A 110 0.27 -35.38 -18.60
N VAL A 111 0.77 -34.70 -17.57
CA VAL A 111 0.43 -33.31 -17.26
C VAL A 111 1.31 -32.35 -18.09
N GLN A 112 0.71 -31.29 -18.63
CA GLN A 112 1.33 -30.32 -19.51
C GLN A 112 0.85 -28.90 -19.18
N VAL A 113 1.54 -27.87 -19.67
CA VAL A 113 1.11 -26.47 -19.49
C VAL A 113 -0.28 -26.24 -20.07
N VAL A 114 -0.52 -26.69 -21.29
CA VAL A 114 -1.86 -26.70 -21.90
C VAL A 114 -2.34 -28.15 -21.98
N PRO A 115 -3.54 -28.49 -21.48
CA PRO A 115 -4.50 -27.60 -20.83
C PRO A 115 -4.34 -27.51 -19.30
N HIS A 116 -3.52 -28.34 -18.65
CA HIS A 116 -3.63 -28.55 -17.19
C HIS A 116 -3.25 -27.30 -16.34
N ILE A 117 -2.23 -26.54 -16.72
CA ILE A 117 -1.89 -25.28 -16.01
C ILE A 117 -2.92 -24.20 -16.39
N THR A 118 -3.30 -24.10 -17.66
CA THR A 118 -4.27 -23.09 -18.11
C THR A 118 -5.66 -23.32 -17.51
N ASP A 119 -6.10 -24.56 -17.36
CA ASP A 119 -7.37 -24.93 -16.71
C ASP A 119 -7.30 -24.61 -15.22
N ALA A 120 -6.20 -24.95 -14.54
CA ALA A 120 -6.01 -24.62 -13.13
C ALA A 120 -6.06 -23.12 -12.86
N ILE A 121 -5.49 -22.28 -13.74
CA ILE A 121 -5.58 -20.81 -13.64
C ILE A 121 -7.04 -20.36 -13.78
N GLN A 122 -7.75 -20.86 -14.78
CA GLN A 122 -9.13 -20.47 -15.05
C GLN A 122 -10.09 -20.90 -13.93
N GLU A 123 -9.95 -22.13 -13.42
CA GLU A 123 -10.68 -22.64 -12.24
C GLU A 123 -10.41 -21.77 -11.00
N TRP A 124 -9.16 -21.36 -10.80
CA TRP A 124 -8.79 -20.48 -9.69
C TRP A 124 -9.48 -19.12 -9.78
N ILE A 125 -9.47 -18.49 -10.96
CA ILE A 125 -10.10 -17.20 -11.19
C ILE A 125 -11.60 -17.27 -10.89
N GLU A 126 -12.31 -18.27 -11.40
CA GLU A 126 -13.76 -18.41 -11.16
C GLU A 126 -14.07 -18.64 -9.68
N ARG A 127 -13.34 -19.56 -9.03
CA ARG A 127 -13.54 -19.86 -7.62
C ARG A 127 -13.35 -18.62 -6.76
N VAL A 128 -12.26 -17.88 -6.97
CA VAL A 128 -11.88 -16.73 -6.15
C VAL A 128 -12.76 -15.52 -6.42
N ALA A 129 -13.18 -15.30 -7.66
CA ALA A 129 -14.11 -14.22 -7.99
C ALA A 129 -15.45 -14.33 -7.24
N MET A 130 -15.84 -15.55 -6.86
CA MET A 130 -17.08 -15.81 -6.12
C MET A 130 -16.96 -15.57 -4.60
N ILE A 131 -15.74 -15.39 -4.07
CA ILE A 131 -15.51 -15.14 -2.64
C ILE A 131 -15.92 -13.69 -2.31
N PRO A 132 -16.80 -13.46 -1.32
CA PRO A 132 -17.18 -12.12 -0.90
C PRO A 132 -16.01 -11.41 -0.19
N VAL A 133 -15.71 -10.19 -0.61
CA VAL A 133 -14.58 -9.38 -0.10
C VAL A 133 -15.02 -8.06 0.57
N ASP A 134 -16.30 -7.73 0.50
CA ASP A 134 -16.89 -6.48 1.01
C ASP A 134 -17.72 -6.67 2.28
N GLY A 135 -17.68 -7.86 2.89
CA GLY A 135 -18.43 -8.21 4.10
C GLY A 135 -19.93 -8.44 3.88
N LYS A 136 -20.41 -8.45 2.62
CA LYS A 136 -21.79 -8.76 2.27
C LYS A 136 -21.91 -10.19 1.76
N GLU A 137 -23.08 -10.80 1.95
CA GLU A 137 -23.36 -12.14 1.41
C GLU A 137 -23.40 -12.14 -0.13
N GLY A 138 -23.05 -13.27 -0.73
CA GLY A 138 -23.03 -13.46 -2.17
C GLY A 138 -21.81 -12.84 -2.88
N PRO A 139 -21.59 -13.21 -4.16
CA PRO A 139 -20.43 -12.79 -4.93
C PRO A 139 -20.49 -11.32 -5.35
N ALA A 140 -19.35 -10.77 -5.77
CA ALA A 140 -19.27 -9.48 -6.44
C ALA A 140 -19.96 -9.51 -7.83
N ASP A 141 -20.26 -8.34 -8.39
CA ASP A 141 -20.79 -8.21 -9.74
C ASP A 141 -19.66 -8.27 -10.78
N VAL A 142 -18.54 -7.63 -10.46
CA VAL A 142 -17.36 -7.51 -11.33
C VAL A 142 -16.08 -7.91 -10.59
N CYS A 143 -15.25 -8.73 -11.23
CA CYS A 143 -13.90 -9.05 -10.80
C CYS A 143 -12.88 -8.32 -11.68
N VAL A 144 -12.09 -7.43 -11.08
CA VAL A 144 -10.96 -6.76 -11.76
C VAL A 144 -9.72 -7.62 -11.61
N ILE A 145 -9.26 -8.19 -12.72
CA ILE A 145 -8.07 -9.03 -12.80
C ILE A 145 -6.91 -8.17 -13.30
N GLU A 146 -5.82 -8.08 -12.56
CA GLU A 146 -4.58 -7.50 -13.04
C GLU A 146 -3.58 -8.61 -13.38
N LEU A 147 -3.11 -8.62 -14.63
CA LEU A 147 -1.94 -9.41 -15.03
C LEU A 147 -0.66 -8.58 -14.83
N GLY A 148 0.13 -9.00 -13.84
CA GLY A 148 1.47 -8.48 -13.56
C GLY A 148 2.45 -8.72 -14.71
N GLY A 149 3.67 -8.17 -14.58
CA GLY A 149 4.68 -8.26 -15.64
C GLY A 149 4.34 -7.44 -16.89
N THR A 150 4.97 -7.79 -18.00
CA THR A 150 4.70 -7.22 -19.33
C THR A 150 4.24 -8.28 -20.31
N ILE A 151 3.70 -7.84 -21.45
CA ILE A 151 3.30 -8.75 -22.54
C ILE A 151 4.53 -9.04 -23.40
N GLY A 152 4.83 -10.32 -23.60
CA GLY A 152 5.98 -10.81 -24.37
C GLY A 152 6.99 -11.58 -23.52
N ASP A 153 6.88 -11.46 -22.20
CA ASP A 153 7.71 -12.20 -21.24
C ASP A 153 7.35 -13.69 -21.20
N ILE A 154 8.35 -14.54 -21.01
CA ILE A 154 8.16 -16.01 -20.94
C ILE A 154 7.29 -16.38 -19.74
N GLU A 155 7.48 -15.70 -18.61
CA GLU A 155 6.75 -15.97 -17.38
C GLU A 155 5.24 -15.70 -17.51
N SER A 156 4.86 -14.75 -18.38
CA SER A 156 3.45 -14.37 -18.60
C SER A 156 2.73 -15.28 -19.61
N MET A 157 3.45 -16.09 -20.41
CA MET A 157 2.84 -16.87 -21.50
C MET A 157 1.72 -17.82 -21.03
N PRO A 158 1.88 -18.61 -19.95
CA PRO A 158 0.81 -19.50 -19.49
C PRO A 158 -0.45 -18.75 -19.07
N PHE A 159 -0.31 -17.58 -18.45
CA PHE A 159 -1.43 -16.76 -18.02
C PHE A 159 -2.17 -16.11 -19.19
N ILE A 160 -1.45 -15.62 -20.19
CA ILE A 160 -2.06 -15.01 -21.38
C ILE A 160 -2.87 -16.05 -22.14
N GLU A 161 -2.32 -17.26 -22.32
CA GLU A 161 -3.05 -18.37 -22.95
C GLU A 161 -4.29 -18.76 -22.14
N ALA A 162 -4.15 -18.91 -20.81
CA ALA A 162 -5.27 -19.20 -19.93
C ALA A 162 -6.38 -18.14 -20.00
N LEU A 163 -6.02 -16.86 -19.98
CA LEU A 163 -6.96 -15.73 -20.07
C LEU A 163 -7.59 -15.61 -21.46
N GLY A 164 -6.85 -15.98 -22.50
CA GLY A 164 -7.37 -16.11 -23.87
C GLY A 164 -8.50 -17.12 -23.93
N GLN A 165 -8.24 -18.36 -23.50
CA GLN A 165 -9.25 -19.43 -23.41
C GLN A 165 -10.41 -19.03 -22.50
N PHE A 166 -10.11 -18.40 -21.36
CA PHE A 166 -11.10 -17.94 -20.39
C PHE A 166 -12.10 -16.96 -21.02
N SER A 167 -11.62 -16.02 -21.83
CA SER A 167 -12.47 -15.01 -22.48
C SER A 167 -13.53 -15.63 -23.40
N TYR A 168 -13.19 -16.73 -24.08
CA TYR A 168 -14.15 -17.50 -24.87
C TYR A 168 -15.11 -18.30 -23.99
N ARG A 169 -14.59 -18.92 -22.92
CA ARG A 169 -15.36 -19.77 -22.01
C ARG A 169 -16.47 -19.01 -21.27
N VAL A 170 -16.17 -17.81 -20.77
CA VAL A 170 -17.17 -16.98 -20.08
C VAL A 170 -18.16 -16.31 -21.04
N GLY A 171 -17.82 -16.25 -22.33
CA GLY A 171 -18.69 -15.75 -23.38
C GLY A 171 -18.70 -14.22 -23.56
N PRO A 172 -19.26 -13.74 -24.69
CA PRO A 172 -19.30 -12.33 -25.04
C PRO A 172 -20.13 -11.53 -24.03
N GLY A 173 -19.69 -10.31 -23.72
CA GLY A 173 -20.36 -9.46 -22.73
C GLY A 173 -20.07 -9.82 -21.27
N ASN A 174 -19.19 -10.80 -21.00
CA ASN A 174 -18.74 -11.15 -19.64
C ASN A 174 -17.27 -10.83 -19.40
N PHE A 175 -16.52 -10.43 -20.44
CA PHE A 175 -15.09 -10.15 -20.37
C PHE A 175 -14.75 -8.84 -21.07
N CYS A 176 -13.97 -7.98 -20.43
CA CYS A 176 -13.49 -6.71 -20.97
C CYS A 176 -11.99 -6.54 -20.70
N LEU A 177 -11.19 -6.34 -21.75
CA LEU A 177 -9.75 -6.16 -21.66
C LEU A 177 -9.36 -4.68 -21.77
N VAL A 178 -8.68 -4.18 -20.74
CA VAL A 178 -8.01 -2.88 -20.71
C VAL A 178 -6.51 -3.11 -20.81
N HIS A 179 -5.89 -2.59 -21.87
CA HIS A 179 -4.45 -2.71 -22.05
C HIS A 179 -3.75 -1.39 -21.70
N VAL A 180 -2.86 -1.42 -20.72
CA VAL A 180 -2.11 -0.24 -20.25
C VAL A 180 -0.79 -0.15 -21.00
N SER A 181 -0.54 0.93 -21.72
CA SER A 181 0.64 1.08 -22.57
C SER A 181 1.29 2.46 -22.44
N LEU A 182 2.60 2.54 -22.64
CA LEU A 182 3.36 3.78 -22.57
C LEU A 182 3.36 4.50 -23.93
N VAL A 183 2.99 5.78 -23.93
CA VAL A 183 3.20 6.72 -25.04
C VAL A 183 4.26 7.72 -24.61
N PRO A 184 5.55 7.45 -24.90
CA PRO A 184 6.64 8.32 -24.47
C PRO A 184 6.61 9.64 -25.24
N VAL A 185 6.97 10.71 -24.54
CA VAL A 185 7.16 12.05 -25.10
C VAL A 185 8.66 12.31 -25.17
N LEU A 186 9.19 12.50 -26.38
CA LEU A 186 10.61 12.80 -26.54
C LEU A 186 10.84 14.29 -26.29
N ASN A 187 11.43 14.65 -25.15
CA ASN A 187 11.63 16.05 -24.73
C ASN A 187 12.31 16.94 -25.79
N VAL A 188 13.18 16.36 -26.63
CA VAL A 188 13.90 17.09 -27.69
C VAL A 188 12.95 17.62 -28.78
N VAL A 189 11.87 16.88 -29.07
CA VAL A 189 10.96 17.18 -30.20
C VAL A 189 9.55 17.54 -29.71
N GLY A 190 9.19 17.17 -28.48
CA GLY A 190 7.84 17.32 -27.92
C GLY A 190 6.82 16.34 -28.51
N GLU A 191 7.22 15.48 -29.45
CA GLU A 191 6.32 14.57 -30.17
C GLU A 191 5.98 13.33 -29.33
N GLN A 192 4.67 13.04 -29.21
CA GLN A 192 4.14 11.82 -28.59
C GLN A 192 4.32 10.61 -29.52
N LYS A 193 5.10 9.61 -29.10
CA LYS A 193 5.44 8.46 -29.95
C LYS A 193 4.53 7.27 -29.70
N THR A 194 3.72 6.91 -30.69
CA THR A 194 2.74 5.81 -30.61
C THR A 194 3.28 4.41 -30.90
N LYS A 195 4.49 4.29 -31.44
CA LYS A 195 5.01 3.02 -31.97
C LYS A 195 5.13 1.93 -30.88
N PRO A 196 5.65 2.22 -29.67
CA PRO A 196 5.72 1.21 -28.61
C PRO A 196 4.35 0.58 -28.32
N THR A 197 3.30 1.41 -28.23
CA THR A 197 1.93 0.93 -28.04
C THR A 197 1.42 0.08 -29.20
N GLN A 198 1.74 0.43 -30.45
CA GLN A 198 1.36 -0.36 -31.62
C GLN A 198 1.99 -1.76 -31.61
N HIS A 199 3.28 -1.86 -31.27
CA HIS A 199 3.97 -3.14 -31.14
C HIS A 199 3.42 -3.98 -29.99
N SER A 200 3.14 -3.35 -28.85
CA SER A 200 2.58 -4.03 -27.69
C SER A 200 1.19 -4.61 -27.97
N VAL A 201 0.29 -3.84 -28.61
CA VAL A 201 -1.03 -4.34 -29.03
C VAL A 201 -0.92 -5.42 -30.10
N ARG A 202 0.07 -5.37 -30.99
CA ARG A 202 0.33 -6.46 -31.95
C ARG A 202 0.77 -7.74 -31.24
N GLY A 203 1.65 -7.64 -30.25
CA GLY A 203 2.07 -8.78 -29.43
C GLY A 203 0.89 -9.41 -28.68
N LEU A 204 0.10 -8.58 -28.00
CA LEU A 204 -1.10 -9.02 -27.27
C LEU A 204 -2.10 -9.77 -28.17
N ARG A 205 -2.37 -9.24 -29.37
CA ARG A 205 -3.25 -9.90 -30.36
C ARG A 205 -2.65 -11.18 -30.92
N GLY A 206 -1.34 -11.23 -31.12
CA GLY A 206 -0.64 -12.45 -31.53
C GLY A 206 -0.78 -13.59 -30.53
N LEU A 207 -1.02 -13.26 -29.25
CA LEU A 207 -1.29 -14.21 -28.17
C LEU A 207 -2.79 -14.45 -27.93
N GLY A 208 -3.66 -14.03 -28.85
CA GLY A 208 -5.10 -14.33 -28.79
C GLY A 208 -5.96 -13.34 -27.99
N LEU A 209 -5.37 -12.29 -27.41
CA LEU A 209 -6.11 -11.27 -26.66
C LEU A 209 -6.29 -9.97 -27.46
N THR A 210 -7.52 -9.46 -27.53
CA THR A 210 -7.81 -8.20 -28.23
C THR A 210 -8.32 -7.14 -27.24
N PRO A 211 -7.65 -5.97 -27.12
CA PRO A 211 -8.04 -4.97 -26.14
C PRO A 211 -9.36 -4.29 -26.54
N ASN A 212 -10.27 -4.17 -25.58
CA ASN A 212 -11.49 -3.37 -25.74
C ASN A 212 -11.21 -1.88 -25.50
N ILE A 213 -10.26 -1.60 -24.61
CA ILE A 213 -9.87 -0.27 -24.16
C ILE A 213 -8.35 -0.19 -24.11
N LEU A 214 -7.82 0.95 -24.55
CA LEU A 214 -6.40 1.25 -24.48
C LEU A 214 -6.17 2.39 -23.49
N ALA A 215 -5.47 2.11 -22.40
CA ALA A 215 -5.10 3.08 -21.38
C ALA A 215 -3.65 3.53 -21.62
N CYS A 216 -3.48 4.70 -22.23
CA CYS A 216 -2.19 5.21 -22.62
C CYS A 216 -1.58 6.09 -21.51
N ARG A 217 -0.55 5.59 -20.84
CA ARG A 217 0.28 6.37 -19.91
C ARG A 217 1.17 7.34 -20.69
N SER A 218 1.19 8.61 -20.30
CA SER A 218 2.09 9.61 -20.87
C SER A 218 2.40 10.70 -19.84
N THR A 219 3.34 11.60 -20.13
CA THR A 219 3.60 12.76 -19.25
C THR A 219 2.55 13.86 -19.44
N THR A 220 1.99 13.97 -20.65
CA THR A 220 1.01 14.98 -21.04
C THR A 220 -0.25 14.33 -21.62
N ALA A 221 -1.35 15.08 -21.68
CA ALA A 221 -2.57 14.58 -22.31
C ALA A 221 -2.34 14.27 -23.79
N LEU A 222 -2.89 13.15 -24.27
CA LEU A 222 -2.74 12.77 -25.66
C LEU A 222 -3.47 13.73 -26.61
N GLU A 223 -2.76 14.13 -27.67
CA GLU A 223 -3.36 14.89 -28.77
C GLU A 223 -4.38 14.04 -29.55
N GLU A 224 -5.35 14.68 -30.18
CA GLU A 224 -6.42 13.96 -30.89
C GLU A 224 -5.88 13.20 -32.11
N ASN A 225 -4.92 13.77 -32.84
CA ASN A 225 -4.20 13.11 -33.94
C ASN A 225 -3.51 11.79 -33.50
N VAL A 226 -2.99 11.74 -32.26
CA VAL A 226 -2.31 10.62 -31.64
C VAL A 226 -3.32 9.54 -31.29
N LYS A 227 -4.48 9.93 -30.73
CA LYS A 227 -5.59 9.00 -30.49
C LYS A 227 -6.15 8.41 -31.77
N GLU A 228 -6.39 9.22 -32.80
CA GLU A 228 -6.84 8.74 -34.12
C GLU A 228 -5.84 7.76 -34.73
N LYS A 229 -4.55 8.07 -34.64
CA LYS A 229 -3.48 7.19 -35.10
C LYS A 229 -3.51 5.87 -34.35
N LEU A 230 -3.52 5.89 -33.03
CA LEU A 230 -3.64 4.67 -32.22
C LEU A 230 -4.91 3.89 -32.56
N SER A 231 -6.04 4.56 -32.79
CA SER A 231 -7.29 3.92 -33.17
C SER A 231 -7.15 3.12 -34.47
N LYS A 232 -6.56 3.71 -35.50
CA LYS A 232 -6.33 3.06 -36.81
C LYS A 232 -5.36 1.88 -36.72
N PHE A 233 -4.26 2.01 -35.98
CA PHE A 233 -3.21 0.97 -35.91
C PHE A 233 -3.51 -0.16 -34.90
N CYS A 234 -4.19 0.17 -33.80
CA CYS A 234 -4.52 -0.79 -32.74
C CYS A 234 -5.90 -1.40 -32.90
N HIS A 235 -6.74 -0.88 -33.81
CA HIS A 235 -8.13 -1.29 -34.04
C HIS A 235 -9.02 -1.17 -32.80
N VAL A 236 -8.79 -0.12 -32.01
CA VAL A 236 -9.60 0.25 -30.84
C VAL A 236 -10.33 1.55 -31.18
N PRO A 237 -11.65 1.68 -30.93
CA PRO A 237 -12.36 2.94 -31.18
C PRO A 237 -11.69 4.11 -30.44
N ALA A 238 -11.59 5.28 -31.09
CA ALA A 238 -10.95 6.45 -30.47
C ALA A 238 -11.58 6.83 -29.10
N ALA A 239 -12.90 6.63 -28.95
CA ALA A 239 -13.63 6.83 -27.69
C ALA A 239 -13.21 5.87 -26.56
N ASN A 240 -12.56 4.76 -26.88
CA ASN A 240 -12.04 3.76 -25.94
C ASN A 240 -10.52 3.92 -25.70
N ILE A 241 -9.91 5.00 -26.20
CA ILE A 241 -8.51 5.33 -25.95
C ILE A 241 -8.46 6.39 -24.85
N ILE A 242 -8.00 5.98 -23.67
CA ILE A 242 -7.96 6.78 -22.47
C ILE A 242 -6.55 7.31 -22.27
N THR A 243 -6.40 8.61 -22.02
CA THR A 243 -5.12 9.20 -21.61
C THR A 243 -4.96 9.14 -20.10
N LEU A 244 -3.84 8.59 -19.63
CA LEU A 244 -3.42 8.59 -18.23
C LEU A 244 -2.15 9.43 -18.14
N TYR A 245 -2.29 10.74 -17.96
CA TYR A 245 -1.14 11.62 -17.83
C TYR A 245 -0.63 11.71 -16.38
N ASP A 246 0.53 12.33 -16.18
CA ASP A 246 1.07 12.58 -14.84
C ASP A 246 0.16 13.54 -14.07
N VAL A 247 -0.39 13.06 -12.95
CA VAL A 247 -1.28 13.82 -12.07
C VAL A 247 -0.54 14.25 -10.80
N SER A 248 -1.01 15.30 -10.14
CA SER A 248 -0.42 15.80 -8.89
C SER A 248 -0.50 14.81 -7.73
N ASN A 249 -1.60 14.04 -7.67
CA ASN A 249 -1.81 12.97 -6.70
C ASN A 249 -2.66 11.84 -7.30
N ILE A 250 -2.46 10.61 -6.81
CA ILE A 250 -3.09 9.39 -7.34
C ILE A 250 -4.62 9.38 -7.27
N TRP A 251 -5.24 10.20 -6.42
CA TRP A 251 -6.70 10.27 -6.29
C TRP A 251 -7.38 10.98 -7.47
N HIS A 252 -6.61 11.63 -8.34
CA HIS A 252 -7.11 12.13 -9.62
C HIS A 252 -7.36 11.04 -10.66
N ILE A 253 -6.73 9.86 -10.56
CA ILE A 253 -6.84 8.83 -11.59
C ILE A 253 -8.29 8.32 -11.77
N PRO A 254 -9.06 8.01 -10.71
CA PRO A 254 -10.49 7.67 -10.87
C PRO A 254 -11.32 8.78 -11.51
N LEU A 255 -11.00 10.05 -11.21
CA LEU A 255 -11.69 11.21 -11.79
C LEU A 255 -11.37 11.34 -13.28
N LEU A 256 -10.11 11.14 -13.65
CA LEU A 256 -9.65 11.14 -15.04
C LEU A 256 -10.33 10.04 -15.88
N LEU A 257 -10.53 8.85 -15.28
CA LEU A 257 -11.28 7.75 -15.91
C LEU A 257 -12.77 8.10 -16.07
N ARG A 258 -13.39 8.73 -15.06
CA ARG A 258 -14.78 9.21 -15.15
C ARG A 258 -14.93 10.23 -16.28
N ASP A 259 -14.08 11.25 -16.30
CA ASP A 259 -14.19 12.40 -17.20
C ASP A 259 -14.01 11.98 -18.68
N GLN A 260 -13.19 10.96 -18.92
CA GLN A 260 -13.03 10.33 -20.24
C GLN A 260 -14.06 9.24 -20.56
N LYS A 261 -15.08 9.06 -19.71
CA LYS A 261 -16.17 8.08 -19.90
C LYS A 261 -15.68 6.63 -20.00
N ALA A 262 -14.55 6.30 -19.35
CA ALA A 262 -13.99 4.95 -19.33
C ALA A 262 -14.99 3.91 -18.79
N HIS A 263 -15.71 4.28 -17.73
CA HIS A 263 -16.77 3.45 -17.15
C HIS A 263 -17.86 3.09 -18.17
N LYS A 264 -18.29 4.03 -19.02
CA LYS A 264 -19.30 3.73 -20.06
C LYS A 264 -18.78 2.72 -21.07
N ALA A 265 -17.51 2.83 -21.47
CA ALA A 265 -16.87 1.86 -22.36
C ALA A 265 -16.79 0.45 -21.72
N ILE A 266 -16.41 0.36 -20.44
CA ILE A 266 -16.35 -0.90 -19.69
C ILE A 266 -17.75 -1.50 -19.52
N LEU A 267 -18.73 -0.71 -19.07
CA LEU A 267 -20.10 -1.15 -18.87
C LEU A 267 -20.75 -1.62 -20.18
N LYS A 268 -20.44 -0.96 -21.30
CA LYS A 268 -20.85 -1.43 -22.63
C LYS A 268 -20.23 -2.77 -22.98
N GLY A 269 -18.92 -2.92 -22.75
CA GLY A 269 -18.20 -4.19 -22.98
C GLY A 269 -18.71 -5.35 -22.14
N LEU A 270 -19.23 -5.07 -20.94
CA LEU A 270 -19.77 -6.06 -20.00
C LEU A 270 -21.31 -6.20 -20.02
N ASN A 271 -21.98 -5.49 -20.92
CA ASN A 271 -23.44 -5.46 -21.02
C ASN A 271 -24.15 -5.07 -19.69
N LEU A 272 -23.61 -4.06 -19.00
CA LEU A 272 -24.06 -3.58 -17.69
C LEU A 272 -24.71 -2.19 -17.72
N LEU A 273 -24.87 -1.57 -18.89
CA LEU A 273 -25.40 -0.20 -19.02
C LEU A 273 -26.82 -0.02 -18.44
N GLY A 274 -27.64 -1.07 -18.43
CA GLY A 274 -29.00 -1.03 -17.86
C GLY A 274 -29.07 -1.25 -16.35
N VAL A 275 -27.96 -1.64 -15.71
CA VAL A 275 -27.89 -1.99 -14.28
C VAL A 275 -27.11 -0.93 -13.51
N ALA A 276 -26.02 -0.43 -14.09
CA ALA A 276 -25.11 0.50 -13.45
C ALA A 276 -25.59 1.96 -13.55
N GLY A 277 -25.44 2.71 -12.46
CA GLY A 277 -25.70 4.15 -12.42
C GLY A 277 -24.52 5.00 -12.93
N GLU A 278 -24.71 6.31 -12.97
CA GLU A 278 -23.60 7.25 -13.15
C GLU A 278 -22.69 7.25 -11.90
N PRO A 279 -21.36 7.37 -12.07
CA PRO A 279 -20.41 7.23 -10.98
C PRO A 279 -20.43 8.42 -10.00
N VAL A 280 -20.79 8.15 -8.75
CA VAL A 280 -20.81 9.10 -7.63
C VAL A 280 -19.41 9.21 -7.00
N LEU A 281 -18.66 10.29 -7.29
CA LEU A 281 -17.25 10.47 -6.92
C LEU A 281 -16.96 11.82 -6.22
N GLU A 282 -17.95 12.40 -5.54
CA GLU A 282 -17.82 13.69 -4.85
C GLU A 282 -16.77 13.64 -3.73
N GLU A 283 -16.75 12.55 -2.96
CA GLU A 283 -15.77 12.34 -1.88
C GLU A 283 -14.34 12.26 -2.44
N TRP A 284 -14.15 11.52 -3.53
CA TRP A 284 -12.86 11.43 -4.24
C TRP A 284 -12.43 12.77 -4.82
N THR A 285 -13.38 13.53 -5.40
CA THR A 285 -13.13 14.86 -5.94
C THR A 285 -12.69 15.83 -4.83
N CYS A 286 -13.37 15.81 -3.68
CA CYS A 286 -13.04 16.66 -2.54
C CYS A 286 -11.66 16.30 -1.97
N ARG A 287 -11.36 15.01 -1.84
CA ARG A 287 -10.09 14.52 -1.34
C ARG A 287 -8.91 14.92 -2.25
N ALA A 288 -9.04 14.69 -3.56
CA ALA A 288 -8.00 15.02 -4.53
C ALA A 288 -7.67 16.52 -4.51
N LYS A 289 -8.70 17.38 -4.51
CA LYS A 289 -8.54 18.83 -4.39
C LYS A 289 -7.94 19.26 -3.06
N THR A 290 -8.39 18.64 -1.95
CA THR A 290 -7.85 18.97 -0.63
C THR A 290 -6.36 18.69 -0.57
N CYS A 291 -5.90 17.55 -1.10
CA CYS A 291 -4.48 17.19 -1.17
C CYS A 291 -3.64 18.23 -1.92
N ASP A 292 -4.13 18.74 -3.04
CA ASP A 292 -3.42 19.73 -3.86
C ASP A 292 -3.32 21.11 -3.19
N MET A 293 -4.25 21.44 -2.29
CA MET A 293 -4.32 22.74 -1.63
C MET A 293 -3.50 22.81 -0.33
N LEU A 294 -2.93 21.71 0.16
CA LEU A 294 -2.19 21.69 1.43
C LEU A 294 -0.87 22.45 1.31
N GLN A 295 -0.67 23.44 2.18
CA GLN A 295 0.56 24.25 2.21
C GLN A 295 1.36 24.03 3.49
N ASP A 296 0.70 23.96 4.65
CA ASP A 296 1.37 23.86 5.94
C ASP A 296 2.08 22.51 6.11
N PRO A 297 3.42 22.46 6.20
CA PRO A 297 4.15 21.21 6.27
C PRO A 297 4.06 20.56 7.66
N VAL A 298 4.06 19.23 7.69
CA VAL A 298 4.39 18.43 8.88
C VAL A 298 5.56 17.52 8.53
N ARG A 299 6.67 17.67 9.26
CA ARG A 299 7.90 16.92 9.02
C ARG A 299 7.93 15.69 9.90
N ILE A 300 7.96 14.51 9.29
CA ILE A 300 8.06 13.23 10.01
C ILE A 300 9.36 12.56 9.60
N ALA A 301 10.25 12.33 10.57
CA ALA A 301 11.46 11.55 10.36
C ALA A 301 11.12 10.06 10.32
N MET A 302 11.41 9.41 9.20
CA MET A 302 11.31 7.97 9.06
C MET A 302 12.70 7.36 9.24
N VAL A 303 12.91 6.74 10.40
CA VAL A 303 14.21 6.17 10.78
C VAL A 303 14.26 4.70 10.36
N GLY A 304 14.81 4.46 9.17
CA GLY A 304 14.68 3.20 8.45
C GLY A 304 16.00 2.57 8.03
N LYS A 305 15.90 1.35 7.51
CA LYS A 305 17.02 0.59 6.93
C LYS A 305 17.17 0.85 5.42
N TYR A 306 16.08 1.28 4.77
CA TYR A 306 15.92 1.39 3.31
C TYR A 306 15.55 2.82 2.87
N THR A 307 16.33 3.82 3.24
CA THR A 307 16.04 5.23 2.92
C THR A 307 16.10 5.57 1.43
N GLY A 308 16.85 4.80 0.65
CA GLY A 308 16.96 4.98 -0.80
C GLY A 308 15.83 4.36 -1.64
N LEU A 309 14.93 3.57 -1.04
CA LEU A 309 13.89 2.84 -1.76
C LEU A 309 12.52 3.09 -1.12
N SER A 310 11.74 4.00 -1.69
CA SER A 310 10.41 4.36 -1.19
C SER A 310 9.46 3.16 -1.11
N ASP A 311 9.64 2.19 -2.00
CA ASP A 311 8.73 1.07 -2.17
C ASP A 311 8.83 0.05 -1.04
N ALA A 312 9.96 0.03 -0.32
CA ALA A 312 10.13 -0.78 0.89
C ALA A 312 9.25 -0.31 2.06
N TYR A 313 8.70 0.91 1.99
CA TYR A 313 7.86 1.50 3.03
C TYR A 313 6.56 2.12 2.47
N LEU A 314 6.10 1.67 1.30
CA LEU A 314 4.98 2.30 0.60
C LEU A 314 3.72 2.35 1.47
N SER A 315 3.40 1.29 2.22
CA SER A 315 2.22 1.25 3.08
C SER A 315 2.28 2.29 4.20
N VAL A 316 3.45 2.44 4.82
CA VAL A 316 3.71 3.47 5.84
C VAL A 316 3.55 4.86 5.24
N LEU A 317 4.12 5.10 4.06
CA LEU A 317 3.99 6.38 3.34
C LEU A 317 2.52 6.69 3.01
N LYS A 318 1.74 5.71 2.54
CA LYS A 318 0.30 5.91 2.29
C LYS A 318 -0.46 6.18 3.58
N ALA A 319 -0.13 5.50 4.67
CA ALA A 319 -0.79 5.71 5.96
C ALA A 319 -0.50 7.11 6.53
N LEU A 320 0.74 7.59 6.46
CA LEU A 320 1.12 8.96 6.78
C LEU A 320 0.40 9.97 5.89
N LEU A 321 0.30 9.71 4.59
CA LEU A 321 -0.40 10.60 3.66
C LEU A 321 -1.90 10.70 3.99
N HIS A 322 -2.57 9.58 4.28
CA HIS A 322 -3.97 9.57 4.68
C HIS A 322 -4.20 10.39 5.96
N ALA A 323 -3.35 10.18 6.97
CA ALA A 323 -3.42 10.92 8.23
C ALA A 323 -3.14 12.43 8.04
N SER A 324 -2.13 12.78 7.22
CA SER A 324 -1.75 14.17 6.95
C SER A 324 -2.85 14.93 6.22
N VAL A 325 -3.48 14.31 5.22
CA VAL A 325 -4.60 14.91 4.50
C VAL A 325 -5.82 15.09 5.43
N ALA A 326 -6.09 14.13 6.33
CA ALA A 326 -7.14 14.27 7.34
C ALA A 326 -6.87 15.43 8.33
N CYS A 327 -5.61 15.63 8.70
CA CYS A 327 -5.16 16.76 9.53
C CYS A 327 -4.95 18.07 8.76
N ARG A 328 -5.21 18.09 7.45
CA ARG A 328 -4.97 19.24 6.55
C ARG A 328 -3.53 19.77 6.60
N ARG A 329 -2.55 18.85 6.62
CA ARG A 329 -1.12 19.17 6.58
C ARG A 329 -0.45 18.54 5.36
N LYS A 330 0.50 19.24 4.77
CA LYS A 330 1.36 18.74 3.71
C LYS A 330 2.42 17.84 4.34
N LEU A 331 2.37 16.54 4.04
CA LEU A 331 3.35 15.59 4.54
C LEU A 331 4.73 15.88 3.93
N VAL A 332 5.74 16.01 4.80
CA VAL A 332 7.15 16.02 4.42
C VAL A 332 7.82 14.86 5.15
N VAL A 333 8.22 13.84 4.41
CA VAL A 333 8.95 12.70 4.98
C VAL A 333 10.44 12.99 4.91
N VAL A 334 11.10 12.98 6.07
CA VAL A 334 12.54 13.12 6.19
C VAL A 334 13.11 11.72 6.36
N TRP A 335 13.94 11.30 5.41
CA TRP A 335 14.50 9.94 5.39
C TRP A 335 15.80 9.90 6.17
N VAL A 336 15.80 9.23 7.31
CA VAL A 336 16.99 9.10 8.17
C VAL A 336 17.44 7.65 8.16
N ALA A 337 18.64 7.39 7.64
CA ALA A 337 19.19 6.04 7.64
C ALA A 337 19.65 5.71 9.06
N ALA A 338 19.16 4.60 9.61
CA ALA A 338 19.44 4.27 10.99
C ALA A 338 20.94 4.08 11.26
N THR A 339 21.69 3.54 10.29
CA THR A 339 23.15 3.41 10.39
C THR A 339 23.87 4.75 10.53
N ASP A 340 23.31 5.82 9.95
CA ASP A 340 23.97 7.12 9.92
C ASP A 340 23.91 7.82 11.29
N LEU A 341 23.03 7.35 12.19
CA LEU A 341 22.92 7.84 13.57
C LEU A 341 23.90 7.17 14.55
N GLU A 342 24.58 6.09 14.13
CA GLU A 342 25.44 5.29 15.00
C GLU A 342 26.83 5.93 15.22
N GLU A 343 27.44 5.65 16.37
CA GLU A 343 28.77 6.17 16.76
C GLU A 343 29.87 5.75 15.76
N SER A 344 29.72 4.59 15.10
CA SER A 344 30.63 4.17 14.03
C SER A 344 30.67 5.18 12.88
N THR A 345 29.51 5.67 12.45
CA THR A 345 29.40 6.68 11.39
C THR A 345 29.94 8.04 11.84
N GLU A 346 29.84 8.38 13.13
CA GLU A 346 30.47 9.59 13.67
C GLU A 346 31.99 9.60 13.45
N ILE A 347 32.63 8.42 13.59
CA ILE A 347 34.07 8.24 13.39
C ILE A 347 34.42 8.16 11.89
N GLU A 348 33.67 7.38 11.12
CA GLU A 348 33.97 7.10 9.70
C GLU A 348 33.58 8.25 8.76
N ALA A 349 32.45 8.90 9.04
CA ALA A 349 31.83 9.92 8.18
C ALA A 349 31.08 10.98 9.01
N PRO A 350 31.80 11.84 9.76
CA PRO A 350 31.20 12.79 10.70
C PRO A 350 30.19 13.75 10.04
N ASP A 351 30.42 14.15 8.78
CA ASP A 351 29.50 15.03 8.05
C ASP A 351 28.15 14.35 7.77
N VAL A 352 28.16 13.04 7.47
CA VAL A 352 26.94 12.25 7.20
C VAL A 352 26.17 12.04 8.50
N HIS A 353 26.87 11.68 9.57
CA HIS A 353 26.29 11.53 10.90
C HIS A 353 25.62 12.81 11.38
N LYS A 354 26.33 13.94 11.31
CA LYS A 354 25.80 15.23 11.67
C LYS A 354 24.56 15.60 10.85
N ALA A 355 24.59 15.40 9.53
CA ALA A 355 23.44 15.68 8.67
C ALA A 355 22.21 14.81 9.01
N ALA A 356 22.43 13.54 9.40
CA ALA A 356 21.36 12.65 9.82
C ALA A 356 20.73 13.08 11.15
N TRP A 357 21.54 13.54 12.11
CA TRP A 357 21.06 14.12 13.37
C TRP A 357 20.32 15.43 13.14
N ASP A 358 20.89 16.38 12.38
CA ASP A 358 20.23 17.65 12.04
C ASP A 358 18.83 17.42 11.45
N GLN A 359 18.70 16.42 10.56
CA GLN A 359 17.42 16.00 9.97
C GLN A 359 16.43 15.41 10.99
N LEU A 360 16.92 14.63 11.95
CA LEU A 360 16.11 14.05 13.03
C LEU A 360 15.60 15.14 13.98
N GLU A 361 16.46 16.11 14.33
CA GLU A 361 16.14 17.22 15.24
C GLU A 361 15.15 18.22 14.62
N GLU A 362 15.20 18.42 13.29
CA GLU A 362 14.24 19.26 12.57
C GLU A 362 12.83 18.66 12.47
N ALA A 363 12.66 17.37 12.77
CA ALA A 363 11.40 16.66 12.59
C ALA A 363 10.38 16.96 13.70
N ASN A 364 9.11 17.08 13.34
CA ASN A 364 8.01 17.28 14.29
C ASN A 364 7.51 15.95 14.89
N GLY A 365 7.98 14.82 14.37
CA GLY A 365 7.64 13.48 14.85
C GLY A 365 8.58 12.45 14.25
N ILE A 366 8.78 11.36 14.98
CA ILE A 366 9.69 10.27 14.63
C ILE A 366 8.89 8.98 14.47
N LEU A 367 9.12 8.27 13.37
CA LEU A 367 8.53 6.97 13.09
C LEU A 367 9.64 5.94 12.86
N VAL A 368 9.62 4.87 13.64
CA VAL A 368 10.48 3.70 13.45
C VAL A 368 9.63 2.55 12.90
N PRO A 369 9.75 2.21 11.61
CA PRO A 369 8.94 1.17 10.99
C PRO A 369 9.45 -0.23 11.37
N GLY A 370 8.74 -1.25 10.92
CA GLY A 370 9.19 -2.63 11.00
C GLY A 370 10.54 -2.87 10.32
N GLY A 371 11.19 -3.97 10.67
CA GLY A 371 12.45 -4.38 10.08
C GLY A 371 12.89 -5.75 10.59
N PHE A 372 14.00 -6.23 10.06
CA PHE A 372 14.61 -7.51 10.43
C PHE A 372 16.13 -7.42 10.38
N GLY A 373 16.78 -8.23 11.22
CA GLY A 373 18.23 -8.25 11.38
C GLY A 373 18.76 -7.10 12.22
N ASP A 374 20.06 -7.19 12.50
CA ASP A 374 20.84 -6.34 13.41
C ASP A 374 21.20 -4.95 12.83
N ARG A 375 21.34 -4.84 11.51
CA ARG A 375 21.77 -3.59 10.85
C ARG A 375 20.88 -2.40 11.19
N GLY A 376 21.47 -1.35 11.76
CA GLY A 376 20.79 -0.09 12.11
C GLY A 376 19.95 -0.17 13.38
N VAL A 377 20.06 -1.24 14.17
CA VAL A 377 19.31 -1.37 15.43
C VAL A 377 19.77 -0.32 16.45
N GLN A 378 21.08 -0.06 16.57
CA GLN A 378 21.58 0.91 17.54
C GLN A 378 21.13 2.34 17.20
N GLY A 379 21.19 2.73 15.93
CA GLY A 379 20.69 4.05 15.54
C GLY A 379 19.18 4.24 15.77
N LYS A 380 18.37 3.18 15.63
CA LYS A 380 16.94 3.23 15.99
C LYS A 380 16.73 3.39 17.51
N ILE A 381 17.55 2.74 18.33
CA ILE A 381 17.53 2.91 19.80
C ILE A 381 17.86 4.37 20.15
N LEU A 382 18.88 4.95 19.51
CA LEU A 382 19.25 6.36 19.71
C LEU A 382 18.12 7.31 19.29
N ALA A 383 17.44 7.07 18.17
CA ALA A 383 16.31 7.87 17.74
C ALA A 383 15.10 7.77 18.72
N ALA A 384 14.80 6.57 19.23
CA ALA A 384 13.75 6.38 20.22
C ALA A 384 14.08 7.10 21.54
N LYS A 385 15.35 7.05 21.97
CA LYS A 385 15.85 7.77 23.15
C LYS A 385 15.69 9.28 22.97
N TYR A 386 16.13 9.80 21.83
CA TYR A 386 16.02 11.22 21.51
C TYR A 386 14.55 11.67 21.57
N ALA A 387 13.65 10.90 20.96
CA ALA A 387 12.22 11.20 20.98
C ALA A 387 11.67 11.27 22.42
N ARG A 388 11.99 10.27 23.24
CA ARG A 388 11.56 10.19 24.65
C ARG A 388 12.06 11.37 25.48
N GLU A 389 13.33 11.72 25.36
CA GLU A 389 13.98 12.75 26.19
C GLU A 389 13.58 14.17 25.79
N HIS A 390 13.29 14.41 24.51
CA HIS A 390 12.93 15.73 23.98
C HIS A 390 11.42 15.93 23.80
N ASN A 391 10.60 14.98 24.25
CA ASN A 391 9.14 15.01 24.10
C ASN A 391 8.66 15.11 22.64
N ILE A 392 9.39 14.49 21.70
CA ILE A 392 9.03 14.48 20.28
C ILE A 392 8.08 13.32 20.00
N PRO A 393 6.90 13.54 19.38
CA PRO A 393 5.95 12.48 19.04
C PRO A 393 6.60 11.28 18.34
N PHE A 394 6.39 10.08 18.90
CA PHE A 394 7.02 8.84 18.46
C PHE A 394 5.97 7.75 18.15
N LEU A 395 6.15 7.08 17.02
CA LEU A 395 5.44 5.85 16.67
C LEU A 395 6.42 4.73 16.29
N GLY A 396 6.45 3.67 17.10
CA GLY A 396 7.19 2.44 16.81
C GLY A 396 6.27 1.35 16.26
N ILE A 397 6.58 0.80 15.09
CA ILE A 397 5.80 -0.26 14.44
C ILE A 397 6.58 -1.57 14.42
N CYS A 398 5.98 -2.65 14.92
CA CYS A 398 6.58 -3.98 15.00
C CYS A 398 7.95 -3.91 15.69
N LEU A 399 9.05 -4.01 14.94
CA LEU A 399 10.41 -3.77 15.45
C LEU A 399 10.53 -2.42 16.19
N GLY A 400 9.88 -1.35 15.73
CA GLY A 400 9.92 -0.06 16.42
C GLY A 400 9.39 -0.09 17.86
N MET A 401 8.39 -0.95 18.15
CA MET A 401 7.92 -1.17 19.53
C MET A 401 8.99 -1.88 20.36
N GLN A 402 9.62 -2.91 19.79
CA GLN A 402 10.68 -3.66 20.45
C GLN A 402 11.89 -2.77 20.77
N ILE A 403 12.28 -1.90 19.84
CA ILE A 403 13.32 -0.89 20.04
C ILE A 403 12.97 0.05 21.20
N ALA A 404 11.72 0.51 21.28
CA ALA A 404 11.29 1.38 22.37
C ALA A 404 11.39 0.70 23.75
N VAL A 405 11.09 -0.60 23.85
CA VAL A 405 11.28 -1.38 25.09
C VAL A 405 12.75 -1.52 25.44
N ILE A 406 13.60 -1.86 24.47
CA ILE A 406 15.05 -2.01 24.67
C ILE A 406 15.68 -0.69 25.12
N GLU A 407 15.32 0.42 24.46
CA GLU A 407 15.78 1.76 24.83
C GLU A 407 15.38 2.10 26.28
N PHE A 408 14.11 1.88 26.63
CA PHE A 408 13.61 2.21 27.95
C PHE A 408 14.32 1.40 29.06
N ALA A 409 14.57 0.11 28.83
CA ALA A 409 15.33 -0.73 29.76
C ALA A 409 16.78 -0.24 29.94
N ARG A 410 17.45 0.14 28.85
CA ARG A 410 18.84 0.65 28.91
C ARG A 410 18.98 2.00 29.59
N SER A 411 18.03 2.90 29.31
CA SER A 411 18.10 4.30 29.75
C SER A 411 17.48 4.52 31.12
N VAL A 412 16.29 3.94 31.38
CA VAL A 412 15.51 4.21 32.60
C VAL A 412 15.78 3.17 33.69
N LEU A 413 15.82 1.88 33.33
CA LEU A 413 16.13 0.79 34.28
C LEU A 413 17.65 0.55 34.47
N ASN A 414 18.49 1.27 33.73
CA ASN A 414 19.95 1.12 33.73
C ASN A 414 20.47 -0.29 33.34
N MET A 415 19.66 -1.09 32.64
CA MET A 415 20.07 -2.40 32.12
C MET A 415 20.86 -2.23 30.82
N LYS A 416 22.16 -1.92 30.90
CA LYS A 416 22.96 -1.52 29.73
C LYS A 416 23.08 -2.61 28.66
N ASP A 417 23.04 -3.88 29.04
CA ASP A 417 23.11 -5.02 28.13
C ASP A 417 21.73 -5.48 27.62
N ALA A 418 20.63 -4.82 28.04
CA ALA A 418 19.28 -5.17 27.62
C ALA A 418 19.18 -5.22 26.09
N ASN A 419 18.66 -6.32 25.55
CA ASN A 419 18.57 -6.52 24.11
C ASN A 419 17.46 -7.51 23.71
N SER A 420 17.26 -7.65 22.40
CA SER A 420 16.47 -8.75 21.82
C SER A 420 17.35 -9.97 21.61
N THR A 421 16.81 -11.16 21.88
CA THR A 421 17.42 -12.44 21.51
C THR A 421 17.57 -12.63 19.99
N GLU A 422 16.91 -11.79 19.16
CA GLU A 422 17.16 -11.73 17.72
C GLU A 422 18.56 -11.19 17.39
N PHE A 423 19.02 -10.18 18.13
CA PHE A 423 20.25 -9.44 17.83
C PHE A 423 21.42 -9.89 18.70
N ASP A 424 21.14 -10.25 19.96
CA ASP A 424 22.13 -10.75 20.90
C ASP A 424 21.51 -11.88 21.73
N ALA A 425 21.85 -13.11 21.39
CA ALA A 425 21.36 -14.30 22.09
C ALA A 425 21.99 -14.48 23.48
N ASN A 426 23.07 -13.75 23.81
CA ASN A 426 23.83 -13.91 25.06
C ASN A 426 23.53 -12.80 26.09
N THR A 427 22.62 -11.87 25.79
CA THR A 427 22.21 -10.81 26.72
C THR A 427 21.72 -11.40 28.05
N THR A 428 22.13 -10.79 29.18
CA THR A 428 21.64 -11.23 30.50
C THR A 428 20.27 -10.62 30.82
N ASN A 429 19.85 -9.60 30.08
CA ASN A 429 18.57 -8.91 30.21
C ASN A 429 17.76 -8.99 28.89
N PRO A 430 17.24 -10.18 28.53
CA PRO A 430 16.49 -10.38 27.28
C PRO A 430 15.11 -9.71 27.35
N CYS A 431 15.03 -8.46 26.90
CA CYS A 431 13.79 -7.67 26.87
C CYS A 431 12.79 -8.18 25.83
N VAL A 432 13.30 -8.76 24.75
CA VAL A 432 12.51 -9.27 23.64
C VAL A 432 12.99 -10.68 23.31
N ILE A 433 12.07 -11.64 23.33
CA ILE A 433 12.35 -13.07 23.22
C ILE A 433 11.62 -13.70 22.04
N PHE A 434 12.19 -14.77 21.50
CA PHE A 434 11.54 -15.58 20.48
C PHE A 434 10.33 -16.31 21.09
N MET A 435 9.11 -15.94 20.66
CA MET A 435 7.86 -16.52 21.19
C MET A 435 6.88 -16.81 20.05
N PRO A 436 7.19 -17.80 19.19
CA PRO A 436 6.38 -18.13 18.03
C PRO A 436 4.99 -18.65 18.41
N GLU A 437 4.06 -18.62 17.46
CA GLU A 437 2.78 -19.31 17.61
C GLU A 437 2.98 -20.81 17.40
N GLY A 438 2.40 -21.61 18.31
CA GLY A 438 2.25 -23.05 18.09
C GLY A 438 1.17 -23.29 17.04
N SER A 439 1.49 -24.06 16.00
CA SER A 439 0.51 -24.50 15.01
C SER A 439 0.15 -25.97 15.25
N LYS A 440 -1.15 -26.29 15.15
CA LYS A 440 -1.61 -27.68 15.15
C LYS A 440 -1.37 -28.37 13.80
N THR A 441 -1.14 -27.60 12.73
CA THR A 441 -1.01 -28.09 11.36
C THR A 441 0.42 -28.04 10.83
N HIS A 442 1.27 -27.18 11.37
CA HIS A 442 2.68 -27.05 10.99
C HIS A 442 3.58 -27.37 12.17
N MET A 443 4.51 -28.32 12.00
CA MET A 443 5.52 -28.62 13.02
C MET A 443 6.57 -27.50 13.05
N GLY A 444 6.90 -27.01 14.26
CA GLY A 444 7.86 -25.91 14.49
C GLY A 444 7.20 -24.62 14.99
N GLY A 445 8.02 -23.61 15.28
CA GLY A 445 7.56 -22.28 15.70
C GLY A 445 7.08 -21.45 14.52
N THR A 446 5.78 -21.26 14.38
CA THR A 446 5.20 -20.46 13.28
C THR A 446 5.21 -18.96 13.59
N MET A 447 5.32 -18.14 12.55
CA MET A 447 5.24 -16.67 12.66
C MET A 447 3.83 -16.25 13.10
N ARG A 448 3.72 -15.22 13.97
CA ARG A 448 2.44 -14.57 14.26
C ARG A 448 2.04 -13.72 13.06
N LEU A 449 1.03 -14.19 12.32
CA LEU A 449 0.71 -13.69 10.98
C LEU A 449 -0.80 -13.49 10.77
N GLY A 450 -1.15 -12.40 10.09
CA GLY A 450 -2.53 -12.06 9.73
C GLY A 450 -3.27 -11.28 10.83
N SER A 451 -4.60 -11.21 10.72
CA SER A 451 -5.40 -10.47 11.68
C SER A 451 -5.43 -11.19 13.03
N ARG A 452 -5.12 -10.47 14.11
CA ARG A 452 -5.29 -10.91 15.49
C ARG A 452 -6.01 -9.82 16.29
N ARG A 453 -6.66 -10.25 17.35
CA ARG A 453 -7.38 -9.37 18.25
C ARG A 453 -6.47 -8.88 19.37
N THR A 454 -6.52 -7.57 19.60
CA THR A 454 -5.82 -6.88 20.66
C THR A 454 -6.83 -6.20 21.55
N TYR A 455 -6.87 -6.58 22.83
CA TYR A 455 -7.77 -6.02 23.84
C TYR A 455 -7.10 -4.87 24.57
N PHE A 456 -7.79 -3.73 24.67
CA PHE A 456 -7.34 -2.62 25.49
C PHE A 456 -7.53 -2.95 26.97
N GLN A 457 -6.43 -2.93 27.72
CA GLN A 457 -6.42 -3.16 29.16
C GLN A 457 -6.68 -1.87 29.95
N VAL A 458 -6.33 -0.73 29.37
CA VAL A 458 -6.50 0.60 29.96
C VAL A 458 -7.48 1.40 29.09
N PRO A 459 -8.75 1.57 29.50
CA PRO A 459 -9.78 2.20 28.66
C PRO A 459 -9.50 3.67 28.31
N ASP A 460 -8.81 4.41 29.17
CA ASP A 460 -8.57 5.85 29.01
C ASP A 460 -7.22 6.18 28.31
N CYS A 461 -6.54 5.16 27.75
CA CYS A 461 -5.28 5.35 27.04
C CYS A 461 -5.46 6.09 25.70
N LYS A 462 -4.37 6.66 25.18
CA LYS A 462 -4.42 7.48 23.96
C LYS A 462 -4.84 6.64 22.76
N SER A 463 -4.33 5.42 22.66
CA SER A 463 -4.67 4.47 21.60
C SER A 463 -6.15 4.12 21.62
N ALA A 464 -6.72 3.77 22.78
CA ALA A 464 -8.15 3.43 22.89
C ALA A 464 -9.03 4.60 22.43
N LYS A 465 -8.71 5.83 22.84
CA LYS A 465 -9.41 7.05 22.40
C LYS A 465 -9.33 7.27 20.89
N LEU A 466 -8.15 7.10 20.29
CA LEU A 466 -7.95 7.21 18.84
C LEU A 466 -8.75 6.17 18.06
N TYR A 467 -8.89 4.96 18.61
CA TYR A 467 -9.74 3.90 18.05
C TYR A 467 -11.22 4.04 18.43
N GLY A 468 -11.64 5.13 19.08
CA GLY A 468 -13.04 5.42 19.39
C GLY A 468 -13.58 4.72 20.64
N ASN A 469 -12.72 4.44 21.63
CA ASN A 469 -13.05 3.78 22.90
C ASN A 469 -13.67 2.37 22.73
N VAL A 470 -13.28 1.66 21.68
CA VAL A 470 -13.63 0.25 21.49
C VAL A 470 -12.90 -0.64 22.49
N LYS A 471 -13.48 -1.80 22.83
CA LYS A 471 -12.87 -2.75 23.77
C LYS A 471 -11.66 -3.49 23.20
N TYR A 472 -11.67 -3.70 21.89
CA TYR A 472 -10.62 -4.39 21.17
C TYR A 472 -10.53 -3.88 19.74
N VAL A 473 -9.38 -4.12 19.12
CA VAL A 473 -9.13 -3.89 17.70
C VAL A 473 -8.60 -5.17 17.07
N ASP A 474 -8.94 -5.39 15.81
CA ASP A 474 -8.36 -6.47 15.03
C ASP A 474 -7.36 -5.83 14.06
N GLU A 475 -6.07 -6.17 14.18
CA GLU A 475 -4.98 -5.62 13.37
C GLU A 475 -4.07 -6.72 12.83
N ARG A 476 -3.27 -6.40 11.81
CA ARG A 476 -2.45 -7.40 11.10
C ARG A 476 -1.05 -7.50 11.70
N HIS A 477 -0.60 -8.71 11.96
CA HIS A 477 0.73 -9.01 12.49
C HIS A 477 1.60 -9.70 11.45
N ARG A 478 2.91 -9.50 11.57
CA ARG A 478 3.95 -10.20 10.81
C ARG A 478 5.27 -10.16 11.58
N HIS A 479 5.38 -10.97 12.63
CA HIS A 479 6.58 -11.01 13.47
C HIS A 479 6.72 -12.34 14.23
N ARG A 480 7.86 -12.53 14.90
CA ARG A 480 8.23 -13.76 15.62
C ARG A 480 8.66 -13.53 17.08
N TYR A 481 8.93 -12.28 17.43
CA TYR A 481 9.53 -11.90 18.70
C TYR A 481 8.56 -11.05 19.50
N GLU A 482 8.52 -11.30 20.81
CA GLU A 482 7.61 -10.67 21.75
C GLU A 482 8.39 -10.07 22.92
N VAL A 483 7.80 -9.06 23.57
CA VAL A 483 8.33 -8.56 24.85
C VAL A 483 8.34 -9.69 25.87
N ASN A 484 9.44 -9.84 26.60
CA ASN A 484 9.60 -10.88 27.61
C ASN A 484 8.58 -10.68 28.75
N PRO A 485 7.66 -11.65 28.97
CA PRO A 485 6.64 -11.53 30.01
C PRO A 485 7.20 -11.33 31.41
N ASP A 486 8.40 -11.88 31.67
CA ASP A 486 9.04 -11.82 32.99
C ASP A 486 9.51 -10.39 33.33
N MET A 487 9.73 -9.54 32.32
CA MET A 487 10.19 -8.15 32.51
C MET A 487 9.05 -7.12 32.55
N ILE A 488 7.80 -7.53 32.27
CA ILE A 488 6.65 -6.61 32.15
C ILE A 488 6.46 -5.82 33.45
N THR A 489 6.44 -6.52 34.59
CA THR A 489 6.18 -5.89 35.89
C THR A 489 7.20 -4.80 36.20
N GLU A 490 8.46 -5.03 35.88
CA GLU A 490 9.54 -4.07 36.11
C GLU A 490 9.42 -2.85 35.18
N LEU A 491 9.12 -3.07 33.90
CA LEU A 491 8.88 -2.01 32.92
C LEU A 491 7.67 -1.14 33.28
N GLU A 492 6.56 -1.76 33.71
CA GLU A 492 5.35 -1.05 34.14
C GLU A 492 5.59 -0.22 35.40
N ASN A 493 6.32 -0.76 36.38
CA ASN A 493 6.68 -0.04 37.60
C ASN A 493 7.58 1.18 37.33
N ALA A 494 8.42 1.13 36.30
CA ALA A 494 9.24 2.25 35.86
C ALA A 494 8.48 3.27 34.98
N GLY A 495 7.23 3.00 34.63
CA GLY A 495 6.32 3.95 33.96
C GLY A 495 6.00 3.64 32.49
N LEU A 496 6.54 2.57 31.92
CA LEU A 496 6.21 2.12 30.57
C LEU A 496 4.92 1.27 30.61
N SER A 497 3.79 1.81 30.16
CA SER A 497 2.49 1.16 30.32
C SER A 497 2.17 0.27 29.11
N PHE A 498 1.85 -1.01 29.32
CA PHE A 498 1.31 -1.88 28.27
C PHE A 498 -0.22 -1.82 28.27
N VAL A 499 -0.77 -1.05 27.32
CA VAL A 499 -2.20 -0.72 27.28
C VAL A 499 -3.02 -1.67 26.41
N GLY A 500 -2.36 -2.49 25.59
CA GLY A 500 -3.00 -3.48 24.71
C GLY A 500 -2.33 -4.84 24.86
N LYS A 501 -3.14 -5.90 25.00
CA LYS A 501 -2.68 -7.29 25.13
C LYS A 501 -3.43 -8.20 24.17
N ASP A 502 -2.82 -9.33 23.83
CA ASP A 502 -3.48 -10.38 23.05
C ASP A 502 -4.59 -11.09 23.84
N GLU A 503 -5.28 -12.03 23.20
CA GLU A 503 -6.37 -12.78 23.84
C GLU A 503 -5.92 -13.62 25.03
N SER A 504 -4.66 -14.08 25.04
CA SER A 504 -4.09 -14.85 26.16
C SER A 504 -3.66 -13.97 27.33
N GLY A 505 -3.55 -12.65 27.12
CA GLY A 505 -3.01 -11.69 28.07
C GLY A 505 -1.49 -11.82 28.29
N ARG A 506 -0.80 -12.73 27.58
CA ARG A 506 0.64 -12.98 27.72
C ARG A 506 1.48 -12.07 26.85
N ARG A 507 0.98 -11.68 25.68
CA ARG A 507 1.71 -10.86 24.71
C ARG A 507 1.26 -9.42 24.82
N MET A 508 2.24 -8.53 24.93
CA MET A 508 2.01 -7.09 24.96
C MET A 508 2.01 -6.55 23.54
N GLU A 509 0.91 -5.93 23.12
CA GLU A 509 0.68 -5.54 21.72
C GLU A 509 0.76 -4.03 21.52
N ILE A 510 0.49 -3.24 22.56
CA ILE A 510 0.54 -1.78 22.54
C ILE A 510 1.21 -1.27 23.81
N LEU A 511 2.26 -0.48 23.66
CA LEU A 511 2.89 0.28 24.74
C LEU A 511 2.62 1.79 24.60
N GLU A 512 2.53 2.47 25.73
CA GLU A 512 2.43 3.93 25.84
C GLU A 512 3.28 4.45 26.99
N LEU A 513 3.93 5.61 26.79
CA LEU A 513 4.53 6.38 27.88
C LEU A 513 3.59 7.52 28.29
N ARG A 514 2.99 7.43 29.49
CA ARG A 514 1.91 8.32 29.93
C ARG A 514 2.33 9.78 30.05
N THR A 515 3.57 10.02 30.48
CA THR A 515 4.12 11.37 30.71
C THR A 515 4.51 12.10 29.42
N HIS A 516 4.60 11.38 28.29
CA HIS A 516 5.06 11.93 27.02
C HIS A 516 3.87 12.35 26.13
N PRO A 517 3.95 13.43 25.34
CA PRO A 517 2.83 13.91 24.50
C PRO A 517 2.26 12.85 23.57
N TYR A 518 3.12 12.11 22.86
CA TYR A 518 2.72 10.93 22.10
C TYR A 518 3.91 9.98 21.95
N PHE A 519 3.95 8.89 22.71
CA PHE A 519 4.97 7.85 22.57
C PHE A 519 4.26 6.51 22.57
N VAL A 520 4.02 5.99 21.37
CA VAL A 520 3.22 4.78 21.15
C VAL A 520 4.07 3.77 20.40
N GLY A 521 4.11 2.54 20.89
CA GLY A 521 4.70 1.40 20.18
C GLY A 521 3.65 0.32 20.00
N VAL A 522 3.57 -0.27 18.81
CA VAL A 522 2.67 -1.38 18.51
C VAL A 522 3.36 -2.53 17.83
N GLN A 523 2.96 -3.76 18.16
CA GLN A 523 3.49 -4.98 17.53
C GLN A 523 2.85 -5.26 16.16
N PHE A 524 1.59 -4.88 15.97
CA PHE A 524 0.93 -4.99 14.66
C PHE A 524 1.39 -3.90 13.69
N HIS A 525 0.96 -4.05 12.44
CA HIS A 525 1.19 -3.12 11.33
C HIS A 525 -0.07 -2.29 11.04
N PRO A 526 -0.26 -1.13 11.71
CA PRO A 526 -1.44 -0.27 11.54
C PRO A 526 -1.56 0.35 10.13
N GLU A 527 -0.50 0.30 9.32
CA GLU A 527 -0.44 0.85 7.97
C GLU A 527 -1.27 0.06 6.96
N PHE A 528 -1.44 -1.25 7.14
CA PHE A 528 -2.15 -2.11 6.19
C PHE A 528 -3.66 -1.85 6.16
N LYS A 529 -4.24 -1.43 7.29
CA LYS A 529 -5.67 -1.11 7.40
C LYS A 529 -5.99 0.37 7.15
N SER A 530 -5.00 1.22 6.88
CA SER A 530 -5.24 2.62 6.52
C SER A 530 -5.97 2.74 5.18
N ARG A 531 -6.97 3.62 5.08
CA ARG A 531 -7.72 3.93 3.85
C ARG A 531 -7.76 5.45 3.61
N PRO A 532 -7.88 5.94 2.36
CA PRO A 532 -7.93 7.38 2.07
C PRO A 532 -9.05 8.16 2.77
N GLY A 533 -10.18 7.51 3.09
CA GLY A 533 -11.29 8.10 3.85
C GLY A 533 -11.37 7.68 5.32
N LYS A 534 -10.52 6.74 5.73
CA LYS A 534 -10.45 6.18 7.09
C LYS A 534 -8.97 5.97 7.42
N PRO A 535 -8.23 7.05 7.76
CA PRO A 535 -6.82 6.93 8.08
C PRO A 535 -6.63 6.02 9.30
N SER A 536 -5.49 5.34 9.36
CA SER A 536 -5.13 4.54 10.53
C SER A 536 -5.07 5.43 11.78
N ALA A 537 -5.68 4.96 12.87
CA ALA A 537 -5.87 5.73 14.10
C ALA A 537 -4.54 6.19 14.72
N LEU A 538 -3.53 5.31 14.73
CA LEU A 538 -2.22 5.61 15.31
C LEU A 538 -1.38 6.55 14.45
N PHE A 539 -1.53 6.49 13.12
CA PHE A 539 -0.91 7.46 12.22
C PHE A 539 -1.58 8.83 12.36
N LEU A 540 -2.91 8.87 12.52
CA LEU A 540 -3.63 10.10 12.80
C LEU A 540 -3.18 10.73 14.13
N GLY A 541 -3.01 9.90 15.17
CA GLY A 541 -2.46 10.31 16.47
C GLY A 541 -1.07 10.92 16.35
N LEU A 542 -0.15 10.28 15.61
CA LEU A 542 1.20 10.80 15.38
C LEU A 542 1.16 12.17 14.71
N ILE A 543 0.44 12.31 13.59
CA ILE A 543 0.37 13.59 12.86
C ILE A 543 -0.30 14.67 13.71
N ALA A 544 -1.39 14.35 14.42
CA ALA A 544 -2.07 15.30 15.29
C ALA A 544 -1.16 15.78 16.43
N ALA A 545 -0.37 14.88 17.02
CA ALA A 545 0.63 15.21 18.04
C ALA A 545 1.75 16.08 17.50
N SER A 546 2.30 15.75 16.32
CA SER A 546 3.32 16.55 15.63
C SER A 546 2.83 17.96 15.25
N CYS A 547 1.51 18.15 15.19
CA CYS A 547 0.90 19.46 14.95
C CYS A 547 0.48 20.19 16.24
N GLY A 548 0.67 19.61 17.42
CA GLY A 548 0.19 20.16 18.70
C GLY A 548 -1.33 20.13 18.88
N HIS A 549 -2.05 19.33 18.08
CA HIS A 549 -3.53 19.29 18.05
C HIS A 549 -4.13 18.00 18.66
N LEU A 550 -3.30 17.12 19.24
CA LEU A 550 -3.75 15.80 19.71
C LEU A 550 -4.92 15.88 20.69
N GLU A 551 -4.86 16.75 21.70
CA GLU A 551 -5.91 16.85 22.73
C GLU A 551 -7.29 17.20 22.13
N ALA A 552 -7.31 18.09 21.14
CA ALA A 552 -8.55 18.44 20.43
C ALA A 552 -9.14 17.24 19.66
N PHE A 553 -8.27 16.36 19.15
CA PHE A 553 -8.69 15.11 18.49
C PHE A 553 -9.20 14.07 19.49
N LEU A 554 -8.54 13.93 20.66
CA LEU A 554 -8.94 12.96 21.69
C LEU A 554 -10.29 13.30 22.33
N GLN A 555 -10.65 14.58 22.40
CA GLN A 555 -11.94 15.04 22.94
C GLN A 555 -13.12 14.86 21.97
N ASN A 556 -12.87 14.81 20.66
CA ASN A 556 -13.89 14.58 19.64
C ASN A 556 -13.51 13.39 18.73
N PRO A 557 -13.56 12.15 19.25
CA PRO A 557 -13.17 10.97 18.48
C PRO A 557 -14.14 10.59 17.34
N ILE A 558 -15.23 11.33 17.14
CA ILE A 558 -16.31 10.98 16.21
C ILE A 558 -16.35 11.95 15.02
N HIS A 559 -16.08 11.39 13.84
CA HIS A 559 -16.33 11.95 12.50
C HIS A 559 -15.52 13.19 12.09
N VAL A 560 -14.32 12.94 11.54
CA VAL A 560 -13.90 13.65 10.32
C VAL A 560 -14.79 13.20 9.15
N LYS A 561 -16.11 13.41 9.24
CA LYS A 561 -16.85 13.71 8.02
C LYS A 561 -16.27 15.04 7.58
N MET A 562 -15.73 15.12 6.37
CA MET A 562 -15.41 16.40 5.74
C MET A 562 -16.61 17.32 5.95
N GLN A 563 -16.52 18.27 6.89
CA GLN A 563 -17.55 19.27 7.06
C GLN A 563 -17.51 20.10 5.78
N THR A 564 -18.40 19.77 4.85
CA THR A 564 -18.84 20.63 3.77
C THR A 564 -19.63 21.77 4.41
N LYS A 565 -18.94 22.69 5.08
CA LYS A 565 -19.50 24.03 5.30
C LYS A 565 -19.45 24.75 3.95
N ASN A 566 -20.47 24.49 3.13
CA ASN A 566 -20.90 25.43 2.12
C ASN A 566 -21.47 26.66 2.84
N SER A 567 -20.60 27.61 3.18
CA SER A 567 -20.98 29.00 3.37
C SER A 567 -20.31 29.82 2.27
N LEU A 568 -20.76 29.60 1.03
CA LEU A 568 -20.61 30.59 -0.02
C LEU A 568 -21.62 31.69 0.31
N THR A 569 -21.15 32.74 0.98
CA THR A 569 -21.86 34.01 1.05
C THR A 569 -22.04 34.53 -0.36
N ASN A 570 -23.30 34.79 -0.75
CA ASN A 570 -23.68 35.38 -2.02
C ASN A 570 -22.90 36.67 -2.28
N GLY A 571 -21.97 36.60 -3.23
CA GLY A 571 -21.37 37.75 -3.88
C GLY A 571 -20.97 37.33 -5.29
N MET A 572 -21.74 37.77 -6.29
CA MET A 572 -21.25 37.72 -7.68
C MET A 572 -19.95 38.52 -7.77
N PRO A 573 -18.97 38.04 -8.54
CA PRO A 573 -18.61 38.82 -9.72
C PRO A 573 -18.17 38.00 -10.94
N THR A 574 -18.77 38.35 -12.08
CA THR A 574 -18.19 38.48 -13.43
C THR A 574 -17.04 37.57 -13.88
N SER A 575 -17.36 36.75 -14.89
CA SER A 575 -16.51 36.23 -15.97
C SER A 575 -15.21 37.00 -16.22
N LYS A 576 -14.06 36.34 -16.05
CA LYS A 576 -12.83 36.65 -16.80
C LYS A 576 -12.10 35.37 -17.21
N VAL A 577 -11.97 35.23 -18.52
CA VAL A 577 -11.11 34.28 -19.24
C VAL A 577 -9.65 34.60 -18.93
N TYR A 578 -8.86 33.63 -18.48
CA TYR A 578 -7.41 33.80 -18.34
C TYR A 578 -6.67 33.29 -19.58
N GLN A 579 -6.00 34.24 -20.24
CA GLN A 579 -5.03 34.04 -21.32
C GLN A 579 -3.66 33.62 -20.78
N ASN A 580 -2.92 32.91 -21.63
CA ASN A 580 -1.55 32.42 -21.42
C ASN A 580 -0.50 33.54 -21.19
N GLY A 581 0.47 33.22 -20.33
CA GLY A 581 1.88 33.57 -20.53
C GLY A 581 2.53 34.50 -19.50
N ILE A 582 3.63 34.06 -18.87
CA ILE A 582 5.01 34.49 -19.15
C ILE A 582 5.99 33.79 -18.17
N LYS A 583 7.15 33.42 -18.73
CA LYS A 583 8.33 32.77 -18.12
C LYS A 583 9.02 33.65 -17.07
N ASN A 584 9.61 33.03 -16.05
CA ASN A 584 10.84 33.55 -15.43
C ASN A 584 11.78 32.41 -14.97
N LYS A 585 13.07 32.62 -15.25
CA LYS A 585 14.23 31.76 -14.95
C LYS A 585 14.74 32.01 -13.53
N HIS A 586 15.12 30.96 -12.80
CA HIS A 586 16.21 30.92 -11.78
C HIS A 586 16.70 29.46 -11.69
N VAL A 587 17.89 29.11 -12.18
CA VAL A 587 19.24 29.06 -11.54
C VAL A 587 19.35 28.02 -10.42
N ASN A 588 20.28 27.07 -10.63
CA ASN A 588 20.55 25.84 -9.90
C ASN A 588 20.94 26.00 -8.42
N GLY A 589 20.42 25.10 -7.59
CA GLY A 589 20.95 24.72 -6.28
C GLY A 589 20.43 23.33 -5.92
N SER A 590 21.32 22.34 -5.86
CA SER A 590 20.99 20.94 -5.60
C SER A 590 20.68 20.70 -4.12
N HIS A 591 19.40 20.70 -3.78
CA HIS A 591 18.87 20.10 -2.55
C HIS A 591 17.86 19.03 -2.93
N ASN A 592 18.15 17.77 -2.59
CA ASN A 592 17.24 16.64 -2.80
C ASN A 592 16.07 16.73 -1.80
N ILE A 593 15.07 17.55 -2.13
CA ILE A 593 13.76 17.57 -1.47
C ILE A 593 12.85 16.66 -2.28
N TYR A 594 12.58 15.45 -1.77
CA TYR A 594 11.57 14.55 -2.34
C TYR A 594 10.17 15.07 -2.01
N SER A 595 9.67 16.04 -2.78
CA SER A 595 8.36 16.69 -2.56
C SER A 595 7.18 16.03 -3.27
N ASN A 596 7.42 14.99 -4.07
CA ASN A 596 6.34 14.40 -4.89
C ASN A 596 5.71 13.20 -4.17
N CYS A 597 4.47 13.39 -3.70
CA CYS A 597 3.61 12.36 -3.10
C CYS A 597 3.20 11.23 -4.07
N ASN A 598 3.80 11.18 -5.25
CA ASN A 598 3.60 10.16 -6.25
C ASN A 598 4.69 9.10 -6.04
N GLY A 599 4.39 8.10 -5.20
CA GLY A 599 5.15 6.83 -5.17
C GLY A 599 4.95 6.03 -6.46
N VAL A 600 5.26 6.66 -7.58
CA VAL A 600 5.28 6.13 -8.94
C VAL A 600 6.53 6.74 -9.58
N HIS A 601 7.70 6.24 -9.19
CA HIS A 601 8.92 6.52 -9.92
C HIS A 601 9.76 5.26 -10.04
N ALA A 602 9.95 4.88 -11.31
CA ALA A 602 10.70 3.76 -11.89
C ALA A 602 10.03 2.38 -11.78
#